data_AF-A0A257WUU9-F1
#
_entry.id   AF-A0A257WUU9-F1
#
_cell.length_a   1.000
_cell.length_b   1.000
_cell.length_c   1.000
_cell.angle_alpha   90.00
_cell.angle_beta   90.00
_cell.angle_gamma   90.00
#
_symmetry.space_group_name_H-M   'P 1'
#
loop_
_entity.id
_entity.type
_entity.pdbx_description
1 polymer ?
#
loop_
_entity_poly.entity_id
_entity_poly.type
_entity_poly.pdbx_seq_one_letter_code
_entity_poly.pdbx_strand_id
1 'polypeptide(L)'
;MLPEAESVEKRGETVQVRVTVNSVNVMRLPELNKEFLARLDMETEEDLRLQVRNMLQRQLQFDQRQSTRKQMQVKITESASWDLPEELVRKQVENAMRREILEMQQAGFTTQEIRTREAGLRQKSISSTRQALKEHFVLDKIATKEGIESTPPDIDSEIYMMALQRGENPRRVRARLQKSGMIENLEAQIRERKAVDFILKSAVYEDVPMPAAQEDDVESISLAICGQQAVAAADEGDADEE
;
A
#
# COMPACT_ATOMS: atom_id res chain seq x y z
N MET A 1 -24.82 -4.00 -24.83
CA MET A 1 -24.89 -2.80 -23.98
C MET A 1 -23.71 -2.84 -23.03
N LEU A 2 -22.84 -1.84 -23.07
CA LEU A 2 -21.78 -1.66 -22.07
C LEU A 2 -22.34 -0.70 -21.00
N PRO A 3 -22.69 -1.17 -19.80
CA PRO A 3 -23.39 -0.36 -18.80
C PRO A 3 -22.51 0.70 -18.13
N GLU A 4 -21.19 0.69 -18.34
CA GLU A 4 -20.26 1.56 -17.63
C GLU A 4 -19.26 2.22 -18.61
N ALA A 5 -19.68 3.35 -19.19
CA ALA A 5 -18.75 4.31 -19.79
C ALA A 5 -18.54 5.48 -18.81
N GLU A 6 -17.29 5.88 -18.60
CA GLU A 6 -16.94 6.99 -17.69
C GLU A 6 -17.56 8.34 -18.13
N SER A 7 -17.69 8.58 -19.44
CA SER A 7 -18.42 9.74 -19.96
C SER A 7 -19.93 9.50 -20.01
N VAL A 8 -20.69 10.36 -19.33
CA VAL A 8 -22.16 10.27 -19.16
C VAL A 8 -22.92 10.26 -20.49
N GLU A 9 -22.41 10.96 -21.50
CA GLU A 9 -23.08 11.15 -22.79
C GLU A 9 -23.08 9.93 -23.72
N LYS A 10 -22.18 8.96 -23.49
CA LYS A 10 -21.99 7.79 -24.39
C LYS A 10 -22.52 6.48 -23.81
N ARG A 11 -23.23 6.51 -22.68
CA ARG A 11 -23.81 5.31 -22.08
C ARG A 11 -25.02 4.84 -22.88
N GLY A 12 -24.92 3.64 -23.44
CA GLY A 12 -26.00 3.00 -24.20
C GLY A 12 -25.94 3.20 -25.72
N GLU A 13 -25.00 3.98 -26.23
CA GLU A 13 -24.81 4.17 -27.68
C GLU A 13 -23.90 3.08 -28.28
N THR A 14 -24.31 2.51 -29.41
CA THR A 14 -23.48 1.60 -30.21
C THR A 14 -22.46 2.40 -31.03
N VAL A 15 -21.21 2.40 -30.58
CA VAL A 15 -20.09 3.02 -31.31
C VAL A 15 -19.46 1.99 -32.25
N GLN A 16 -19.33 2.34 -33.53
CA GLN A 16 -18.51 1.58 -34.47
C GLN A 16 -17.06 2.05 -34.37
N VAL A 17 -16.19 1.21 -33.82
CA VAL A 17 -14.74 1.47 -33.77
C VAL A 17 -14.09 0.77 -34.95
N ARG A 18 -13.43 1.54 -35.82
CA ARG A 18 -12.56 1.00 -36.87
C ARG A 18 -11.13 1.02 -36.36
N VAL A 19 -10.62 -0.16 -35.99
CA VAL A 19 -9.22 -0.32 -35.56
C VAL A 19 -8.40 -0.78 -36.76
N THR A 20 -7.38 0.00 -37.11
CA THR A 20 -6.37 -0.39 -38.10
C THR A 20 -5.17 -0.94 -37.34
N VAL A 21 -4.86 -2.23 -37.53
CA VAL A 21 -3.71 -2.87 -36.90
C VAL A 21 -2.46 -2.56 -37.73
N ASN A 22 -1.59 -1.71 -37.20
CA ASN A 22 -0.39 -1.27 -37.91
C ASN A 22 0.73 -2.33 -37.86
N SER A 23 0.91 -2.99 -36.72
CA SER A 23 1.91 -4.03 -36.54
C SER A 23 1.48 -5.02 -35.46
N VAL A 24 1.87 -6.28 -35.64
CA VAL A 24 1.69 -7.35 -34.65
C VAL A 24 3.08 -7.79 -34.25
N ASN A 25 3.50 -7.40 -33.05
CA ASN A 25 4.78 -7.78 -32.48
C ASN A 25 4.58 -9.00 -31.59
N VAL A 26 5.42 -10.02 -31.76
CA VAL A 26 5.45 -11.19 -30.89
C VAL A 26 6.61 -11.02 -29.92
N MET A 27 6.33 -11.01 -28.61
CA MET A 27 7.38 -11.04 -27.60
C MET A 27 8.13 -12.38 -27.70
N ARG A 28 9.43 -12.33 -27.96
CA ARG A 28 10.32 -13.49 -27.85
C ARG A 28 11.10 -13.37 -26.56
N LEU A 29 11.00 -14.39 -25.71
CA LEU A 29 11.80 -14.48 -24.49
C LEU A 29 13.28 -14.48 -24.88
N PRO A 30 14.10 -13.58 -24.29
CA PRO A 30 15.53 -13.58 -24.55
C PRO A 30 16.15 -14.85 -23.98
N GLU A 31 17.16 -15.37 -24.67
CA GLU A 31 17.98 -16.45 -24.13
C GLU A 31 18.81 -15.94 -22.96
N LEU A 32 19.05 -16.82 -21.98
CA LEU A 32 19.77 -16.52 -20.75
C LEU A 32 21.29 -16.50 -21.01
N ASN A 33 21.72 -15.55 -21.84
CA ASN A 33 23.10 -15.41 -22.33
C ASN A 33 23.88 -14.37 -21.50
N LYS A 34 25.21 -14.36 -21.63
CA LYS A 34 26.09 -13.41 -20.90
C LYS A 34 25.73 -11.93 -21.13
N GLU A 35 25.25 -11.57 -22.32
CA GLU A 35 24.78 -10.21 -22.62
C GLU A 35 23.51 -9.84 -21.85
N PHE A 36 22.62 -10.80 -21.60
CA PHE A 36 21.41 -10.60 -20.79
C PHE A 36 21.77 -10.47 -19.30
N LEU A 37 22.67 -11.34 -18.81
CA LEU A 37 23.17 -11.28 -17.44
C LEU A 37 23.92 -9.97 -17.16
N ALA A 38 24.73 -9.50 -18.12
CA ALA A 38 25.44 -8.24 -18.00
C ALA A 38 24.51 -7.01 -17.93
N ARG A 39 23.32 -7.04 -18.57
CA ARG A 39 22.31 -5.97 -18.41
C ARG A 39 21.68 -5.93 -17.02
N LEU A 40 21.73 -7.05 -16.30
CA LEU A 40 21.20 -7.20 -14.94
C LEU A 40 22.30 -7.09 -13.88
N ASP A 41 23.51 -6.68 -14.27
CA ASP A 41 24.71 -6.63 -13.42
C ASP A 41 25.05 -7.99 -12.75
N MET A 42 24.68 -9.12 -13.38
CA MET A 42 24.94 -10.48 -12.90
C MET A 42 26.04 -11.17 -13.70
N GLU A 43 26.88 -11.96 -13.04
CA GLU A 43 27.98 -12.69 -13.70
C GLU A 43 27.55 -14.09 -14.17
N THR A 44 26.68 -14.76 -13.42
CA THR A 44 26.23 -16.12 -13.70
C THR A 44 24.72 -16.31 -13.64
N GLU A 45 24.22 -17.36 -14.29
CA GLU A 45 22.82 -17.79 -14.16
C GLU A 45 22.47 -18.18 -12.71
N GLU A 46 23.44 -18.73 -11.97
CA GLU A 46 23.27 -19.09 -10.56
C GLU A 46 23.04 -17.86 -9.69
N ASP A 47 23.77 -16.77 -9.94
CA ASP A 47 23.59 -15.50 -9.23
C ASP A 47 22.20 -14.92 -9.47
N LEU A 48 21.74 -14.93 -10.73
CA LEU A 48 20.39 -14.48 -11.08
C LEU A 48 19.33 -15.31 -10.36
N ARG A 49 19.46 -16.65 -10.37
CA ARG A 49 18.54 -17.54 -9.65
C ARG A 49 18.55 -17.30 -8.15
N LEU A 50 19.72 -17.08 -7.56
CA LEU A 50 19.86 -16.80 -6.13
C LEU A 50 19.20 -15.45 -5.78
N GLN A 51 19.41 -14.43 -6.59
CA GLN A 51 18.81 -13.11 -6.38
C GLN A 51 17.28 -13.16 -6.50
N VAL A 52 16.76 -13.83 -7.53
CA VAL A 52 15.31 -14.05 -7.70
C VAL A 52 14.75 -14.84 -6.53
N ARG A 53 15.41 -15.93 -6.11
CA ARG A 53 15.01 -16.69 -4.92
C ARG A 53 14.97 -15.84 -3.66
N ASN A 54 15.99 -15.02 -3.42
CA ASN A 54 16.05 -14.13 -2.27
C ASN A 54 14.94 -13.06 -2.33
N MET A 55 14.64 -12.53 -3.51
CA MET A 55 13.54 -11.59 -3.71
C MET A 55 12.19 -12.25 -3.42
N LEU A 56 11.94 -13.43 -3.98
CA LEU A 56 10.71 -14.20 -3.75
C LEU A 56 10.55 -14.60 -2.29
N GLN A 57 11.64 -15.00 -1.64
CA GLN A 57 11.62 -15.33 -0.21
C GLN A 57 11.28 -14.12 0.65
N ARG A 58 11.86 -12.94 0.36
CA ARG A 58 11.52 -11.69 1.08
C ARG A 58 10.07 -11.29 0.87
N GLN A 59 9.57 -11.39 -0.36
CA GLN A 59 8.18 -11.13 -0.69
C GLN A 59 7.24 -12.08 0.07
N LEU A 60 7.53 -13.39 0.03
CA LEU A 60 6.73 -14.38 0.75
C LEU A 60 6.71 -14.13 2.27
N GLN A 61 7.87 -13.85 2.86
CA GLN A 61 7.96 -13.53 4.30
C GLN A 61 7.17 -12.27 4.65
N PHE A 62 7.19 -11.26 3.78
CA PHE A 62 6.39 -10.06 3.94
C PHE A 62 4.90 -10.38 3.89
N ASP A 63 4.44 -11.12 2.88
CA ASP A 63 3.03 -11.48 2.69
C ASP A 63 2.51 -12.35 3.84
N GLN A 64 3.31 -13.33 4.29
CA GLN A 64 3.01 -14.14 5.46
C GLN A 64 2.84 -13.27 6.71
N ARG A 65 3.73 -12.29 6.93
CA ARG A 65 3.65 -11.38 8.08
C ARG A 65 2.41 -10.48 7.99
N GLN A 66 2.07 -9.97 6.82
CA GLN A 66 0.86 -9.16 6.62
C GLN A 66 -0.42 -9.99 6.84
N SER A 67 -0.48 -11.20 6.28
CA SER A 67 -1.61 -12.12 6.45
C SER A 67 -1.80 -12.48 7.92
N THR A 68 -0.73 -12.86 8.60
CA THR A 68 -0.76 -13.19 10.04
C THR A 68 -1.22 -12.00 10.87
N ARG A 69 -0.72 -10.80 10.59
CA ARG A 69 -1.14 -9.57 11.29
C ARG A 69 -2.62 -9.29 11.08
N LYS A 70 -3.13 -9.46 9.85
CA LYS A 70 -4.55 -9.29 9.55
C LYS A 70 -5.41 -10.30 10.31
N GLN A 71 -5.00 -11.56 10.35
CA GLN A 71 -5.72 -12.60 11.12
C GLN A 71 -5.71 -12.31 12.62
N MET A 72 -4.59 -11.87 13.17
CA MET A 72 -4.47 -11.43 14.56
C MET A 72 -5.43 -10.26 14.84
N GLN A 73 -5.47 -9.26 13.97
CA GLN A 73 -6.37 -8.10 14.11
C GLN A 73 -7.85 -8.53 14.11
N VAL A 74 -8.24 -9.45 13.24
CA VAL A 74 -9.60 -10.01 13.20
C VAL A 74 -9.94 -10.70 14.52
N LYS A 75 -9.07 -11.60 15.00
CA LYS A 75 -9.27 -12.30 16.28
C LYS A 75 -9.35 -11.34 17.47
N ILE A 76 -8.51 -10.31 17.50
CA ILE A 76 -8.56 -9.25 18.52
C ILE A 76 -9.92 -8.54 18.47
N THR A 77 -10.38 -8.16 17.28
CA THR A 77 -11.64 -7.43 17.09
C THR A 77 -12.85 -8.29 17.48
N GLU A 78 -12.85 -9.57 17.16
CA GLU A 78 -13.90 -10.54 17.54
C GLU A 78 -13.98 -10.74 19.06
N SER A 79 -12.84 -10.83 19.74
CA SER A 79 -12.80 -10.95 21.20
C SER A 79 -13.19 -9.66 21.93
N ALA A 80 -13.11 -8.51 21.26
CA ALA A 80 -13.38 -7.18 21.81
C ALA A 80 -14.88 -6.81 21.72
N SER A 81 -15.70 -7.44 22.56
CA SER A 81 -17.17 -7.22 22.64
C SER A 81 -17.60 -5.94 23.39
N TRP A 82 -16.68 -5.00 23.61
CA TRP A 82 -16.95 -3.75 24.32
C TRP A 82 -17.17 -2.59 23.34
N ASP A 83 -17.92 -1.59 23.78
CA ASP A 83 -18.28 -0.42 22.98
C ASP A 83 -17.33 0.75 23.21
N LEU A 84 -16.99 1.42 22.11
CA LEU A 84 -16.18 2.64 22.12
C LEU A 84 -17.08 3.87 22.33
N PRO A 85 -16.66 4.86 23.14
CA PRO A 85 -17.39 6.13 23.25
C PRO A 85 -17.53 6.81 21.89
N GLU A 86 -18.76 7.16 21.50
CA GLU A 86 -19.02 7.72 20.16
C GLU A 86 -18.25 9.01 19.89
N GLU A 87 -18.08 9.86 20.89
CA GLU A 87 -17.33 11.12 20.76
C GLU A 87 -15.87 10.88 20.35
N LEU A 88 -15.25 9.83 20.91
CA LEU A 88 -13.87 9.47 20.58
C LEU A 88 -13.77 8.94 19.15
N VAL A 89 -14.71 8.08 18.76
CA VAL A 89 -14.78 7.56 17.39
C VAL A 89 -14.98 8.70 16.38
N ARG A 90 -15.91 9.63 16.64
CA ARG A 90 -16.17 10.76 15.74
C ARG A 90 -14.94 11.64 15.54
N LYS A 91 -14.26 12.02 16.63
CA LYS A 91 -13.02 12.81 16.55
C LYS A 91 -11.95 12.11 15.72
N GLN A 92 -11.79 10.79 15.91
CA GLN A 92 -10.78 10.03 15.18
C GLN A 92 -11.14 9.84 13.69
N VAL A 93 -12.43 9.64 13.39
CA VAL A 93 -12.93 9.57 12.01
C VAL A 93 -12.71 10.90 11.29
N GLU A 94 -13.00 12.05 11.93
CA GLU A 94 -12.73 13.35 11.33
C GLU A 94 -11.24 13.56 11.03
N ASN A 95 -10.35 13.15 11.94
CA ASN A 95 -8.91 13.21 11.72
C ASN A 95 -8.46 12.28 10.58
N ALA A 96 -9.00 11.06 10.51
CA ALA A 96 -8.72 10.12 9.42
C ALA A 96 -9.20 10.67 8.07
N MET A 97 -10.42 11.20 8.02
CA MET A 97 -11.00 11.83 6.84
C MET A 97 -10.16 13.02 6.35
N ARG A 98 -9.69 13.89 7.27
CA ARG A 98 -8.81 15.01 6.90
C ARG A 98 -7.50 14.55 6.28
N ARG A 99 -6.89 13.47 6.79
CA ARG A 99 -5.67 12.90 6.22
C ARG A 99 -5.92 12.33 4.84
N GLU A 100 -6.98 11.55 4.67
CA GLU A 100 -7.32 10.93 3.40
C GLU A 100 -7.69 11.97 2.32
N ILE A 101 -8.39 13.05 2.70
CA ILE A 101 -8.64 14.19 1.82
C ILE A 101 -7.33 14.87 1.40
N LEU A 102 -6.39 15.06 2.33
CA LEU A 102 -5.10 15.66 2.03
C LEU A 102 -4.28 14.77 1.07
N GLU A 103 -4.29 13.46 1.27
CA GLU A 103 -3.63 12.49 0.37
C GLU A 103 -4.25 12.51 -1.03
N MET A 104 -5.58 12.55 -1.14
CA MET A 104 -6.25 12.70 -2.44
C MET A 104 -5.91 14.03 -3.12
N GLN A 105 -5.84 15.12 -2.37
CA GLN A 105 -5.41 16.42 -2.93
C GLN A 105 -3.98 16.36 -3.44
N GLN A 106 -3.07 15.71 -2.71
CA GLN A 106 -1.69 15.50 -3.14
C GLN A 106 -1.58 14.58 -4.36
N ALA A 107 -2.50 13.63 -4.50
CA ALA A 107 -2.61 12.75 -5.67
C ALA A 107 -3.29 13.43 -6.88
N GLY A 108 -3.70 14.69 -6.77
CA GLY A 108 -4.23 15.49 -7.88
C GLY A 108 -5.75 15.42 -8.10
N PHE A 109 -6.52 14.84 -7.17
CA PHE A 109 -7.98 14.79 -7.28
C PHE A 109 -8.63 16.17 -7.14
N THR A 110 -9.67 16.42 -7.93
CA THR A 110 -10.43 17.67 -7.86
C THR A 110 -11.38 17.69 -6.66
N THR A 111 -11.73 18.88 -6.17
CA THR A 111 -12.67 19.04 -5.05
C THR A 111 -14.04 18.41 -5.31
N GLN A 112 -14.49 18.37 -6.57
CA GLN A 112 -15.78 17.75 -6.93
C GLN A 112 -15.73 16.22 -6.86
N GLU A 113 -14.64 15.60 -7.31
CA GLU A 113 -14.44 14.15 -7.21
C GLU A 113 -14.35 13.70 -5.75
N ILE A 114 -13.63 14.47 -4.92
CA ILE A 114 -13.51 14.22 -3.48
C ILE A 114 -14.89 14.29 -2.81
N ARG A 115 -15.71 15.32 -3.11
CA ARG A 115 -17.07 15.44 -2.56
C ARG A 115 -17.99 14.30 -2.98
N THR A 116 -17.88 13.86 -4.23
CA THR A 116 -18.69 12.73 -4.74
C THR A 116 -18.37 11.43 -4.01
N ARG A 117 -17.10 11.24 -3.61
CA ARG A 117 -16.64 10.05 -2.88
C ARG A 117 -16.76 10.17 -1.35
N GLU A 118 -17.02 11.37 -0.83
CA GLU A 118 -16.98 11.69 0.60
C GLU A 118 -17.92 10.81 1.45
N ALA A 119 -19.14 10.54 0.97
CA ALA A 119 -20.12 9.73 1.71
C ALA A 119 -19.66 8.28 1.87
N GLY A 120 -19.12 7.68 0.81
CA GLY A 120 -18.56 6.32 0.85
C GLY A 120 -17.28 6.27 1.70
N LEU A 121 -16.46 7.31 1.61
CA LEU A 121 -15.24 7.45 2.40
C LEU A 121 -15.55 7.51 3.90
N ARG A 122 -16.55 8.31 4.29
CA ARG A 122 -16.98 8.44 5.67
C ARG A 122 -17.41 7.11 6.25
N GLN A 123 -18.22 6.33 5.54
CA GLN A 123 -18.68 5.03 6.03
C GLN A 123 -17.52 4.04 6.22
N LYS A 124 -16.61 3.97 5.23
CA LYS A 124 -15.39 3.16 5.34
C LYS A 124 -14.53 3.61 6.52
N SER A 125 -14.30 4.92 6.64
CA SER A 125 -13.51 5.54 7.72
C SER A 125 -14.10 5.26 9.10
N ILE A 126 -15.42 5.26 9.27
CA ILE A 126 -16.06 4.88 10.55
C ILE A 126 -15.73 3.43 10.91
N SER A 127 -15.90 2.50 9.97
CA SER A 127 -15.65 1.08 10.23
C SER A 127 -14.18 0.80 10.53
N SER A 128 -13.26 1.34 9.71
CA SER A 128 -11.83 1.14 9.86
C SER A 128 -11.29 1.81 11.12
N THR A 129 -11.74 3.04 11.43
CA THR A 129 -11.33 3.77 12.64
C THR A 129 -11.79 3.05 13.89
N ARG A 130 -13.02 2.52 13.92
CA ARG A 130 -13.52 1.76 15.07
C ARG A 130 -12.67 0.51 15.29
N GLN A 131 -12.34 -0.21 14.22
CA GLN A 131 -11.49 -1.40 14.31
C GLN A 131 -10.06 -1.05 14.79
N ALA A 132 -9.45 -0.01 14.22
CA ALA A 132 -8.13 0.45 14.62
C ALA A 132 -8.08 0.93 16.08
N LEU A 133 -9.12 1.60 16.57
CA LEU A 133 -9.21 2.00 17.97
C LEU A 133 -9.33 0.79 18.90
N LYS A 134 -10.18 -0.19 18.55
CA LYS A 134 -10.28 -1.44 19.34
C LYS A 134 -8.94 -2.17 19.41
N GLU A 135 -8.28 -2.30 18.27
CA GLU A 135 -6.94 -2.89 18.20
C GLU A 135 -5.95 -2.15 19.10
N HIS A 136 -5.86 -0.82 18.98
CA HIS A 136 -4.95 -0.01 19.77
C HIS A 136 -5.16 -0.19 21.28
N PHE A 137 -6.40 -0.14 21.78
CA PHE A 137 -6.68 -0.32 23.21
C PHE A 137 -6.37 -1.73 23.70
N VAL A 138 -6.62 -2.77 22.89
CA VAL A 138 -6.28 -4.14 23.26
C VAL A 138 -4.77 -4.33 23.31
N LEU A 139 -4.04 -3.84 22.30
CA LEU A 139 -2.58 -3.93 22.25
C LEU A 139 -1.93 -3.14 23.39
N ASP A 140 -2.43 -1.94 23.71
CA ASP A 140 -1.94 -1.15 24.83
C ASP A 140 -2.18 -1.85 26.18
N LYS A 141 -3.35 -2.50 26.34
CA LYS A 141 -3.64 -3.28 27.54
C LYS A 141 -2.71 -4.49 27.68
N ILE A 142 -2.41 -5.19 26.59
CA ILE A 142 -1.46 -6.30 26.55
C ILE A 142 -0.05 -5.79 26.89
N ALA A 143 0.38 -4.70 26.26
CA ALA A 143 1.68 -4.08 26.53
C ALA A 143 1.83 -3.71 28.01
N THR A 144 0.80 -3.11 28.61
CA THR A 144 0.79 -2.75 30.03
C THR A 144 0.86 -3.98 30.94
N LYS A 145 0.11 -5.05 30.60
CA LYS A 145 0.06 -6.27 31.41
C LYS A 145 1.40 -7.04 31.40
N GLU A 146 2.06 -7.05 30.26
CA GLU A 146 3.33 -7.76 30.04
C GLU A 146 4.57 -6.88 30.32
N GLY A 147 4.38 -5.61 30.69
CA GLY A 147 5.48 -4.68 30.98
C GLY A 147 6.31 -4.29 29.76
N ILE A 148 5.69 -4.23 28.58
CA ILE A 148 6.36 -3.86 27.33
C ILE A 148 6.51 -2.34 27.27
N GLU A 149 7.74 -1.86 27.33
CA GLU A 149 8.07 -0.44 27.21
C GLU A 149 8.99 -0.14 26.01
N SER A 150 8.90 1.09 25.52
CA SER A 150 9.84 1.65 24.57
C SER A 150 11.12 2.05 25.30
N THR A 151 12.25 1.51 24.86
CA THR A 151 13.55 1.90 25.42
C THR A 151 14.15 3.05 24.61
N PRO A 152 15.00 3.91 25.20
CA PRO A 152 15.65 4.99 24.44
C PRO A 152 16.38 4.53 23.16
N PRO A 153 17.08 3.37 23.15
CA PRO A 153 17.66 2.81 21.93
C PRO A 153 16.64 2.54 20.82
N ASP A 154 15.42 2.09 21.16
CA ASP A 154 14.38 1.83 20.16
C ASP A 154 13.96 3.13 19.46
N ILE A 155 13.77 4.19 20.26
CA ILE A 155 13.40 5.51 19.76
C ILE A 155 14.49 6.05 18.83
N ASP A 156 15.75 5.94 19.23
CA ASP A 156 16.88 6.38 18.41
C ASP A 156 17.00 5.57 17.11
N SER A 157 16.71 4.26 17.15
CA SER A 157 16.70 3.41 15.95
C SER A 157 15.60 3.80 14.96
N GLU A 158 14.40 4.10 15.45
CA GLU A 158 13.28 4.50 14.60
C GLU A 158 13.53 5.89 14.00
N ILE A 159 14.08 6.83 14.78
CA ILE A 159 14.50 8.15 14.28
C ILE A 159 15.56 8.02 13.19
N TYR A 160 16.51 7.10 13.36
CA TYR A 160 17.53 6.83 12.35
C TYR A 160 16.91 6.30 11.05
N MET A 161 15.96 5.37 11.14
CA MET A 161 15.24 4.84 9.97
C MET A 161 14.42 5.93 9.26
N MET A 162 13.73 6.79 10.01
CA MET A 162 13.00 7.95 9.45
C MET A 162 13.94 8.94 8.76
N ALA A 163 15.13 9.15 9.32
CA ALA A 163 16.15 10.04 8.76
C ALA A 163 16.70 9.47 7.44
N LEU A 164 16.96 8.16 7.39
CA LEU A 164 17.41 7.46 6.19
C LEU A 164 16.40 7.58 5.03
N GLN A 165 15.11 7.35 5.33
CA GLN A 165 14.04 7.46 4.34
C GLN A 165 13.87 8.87 3.75
N ARG A 166 14.16 9.90 4.55
CA ARG A 166 14.01 11.31 4.14
C ARG A 166 15.32 11.94 3.66
N GLY A 167 16.45 11.24 3.76
CA GLY A 167 17.77 11.81 3.50
C GLY A 167 18.14 12.97 4.44
N GLU A 168 17.59 13.00 5.66
CA GLU A 168 17.81 14.08 6.63
C GLU A 168 18.80 13.66 7.73
N ASN A 169 19.37 14.62 8.47
CA ASN A 169 20.22 14.31 9.63
C ASN A 169 19.34 13.84 10.83
N PRO A 170 19.64 12.68 11.46
CA PRO A 170 18.86 12.16 12.59
C PRO A 170 18.66 13.16 13.74
N ARG A 171 19.66 13.99 14.04
CA ARG A 171 19.56 15.01 15.11
C ARG A 171 18.48 16.06 14.80
N ARG A 172 18.34 16.44 13.52
CA ARG A 172 17.31 17.40 13.08
C ARG A 172 15.92 16.78 13.16
N VAL A 173 15.79 15.50 12.80
CA VAL A 173 14.54 14.75 12.92
C VAL A 173 14.11 14.68 14.40
N ARG A 174 15.02 14.32 15.30
CA ARG A 174 14.77 14.29 16.75
C ARG A 174 14.31 15.63 17.29
N ALA A 175 15.01 16.72 16.98
CA ALA A 175 14.65 18.07 17.43
C ALA A 175 13.25 18.49 16.94
N ARG A 176 12.89 18.13 15.69
CA ARG A 176 11.55 18.40 15.13
C ARG A 176 10.46 17.61 15.86
N LEU A 177 10.71 16.33 16.16
CA LEU A 177 9.77 15.48 16.91
C LEU A 177 9.58 15.98 18.34
N GLN A 178 10.65 16.41 19.01
CA GLN A 178 10.58 17.03 20.34
C GLN A 178 9.77 18.33 20.31
N LYS A 179 10.05 19.23 19.36
CA LYS A 179 9.35 20.51 19.24
C LYS A 179 7.85 20.35 18.94
N SER A 180 7.47 19.30 18.23
CA SER A 180 6.08 19.02 17.88
C SER A 180 5.35 18.15 18.91
N GLY A 181 6.02 17.69 19.98
CA GLY A 181 5.42 16.77 20.95
C GLY A 181 5.12 15.37 20.39
N MET A 182 5.65 15.04 19.20
CA MET A 182 5.36 13.78 18.52
C MET A 182 6.20 12.60 19.01
N ILE A 183 7.12 12.83 19.96
CA ILE A 183 7.90 11.73 20.56
C ILE A 183 7.02 10.77 21.35
N GLU A 184 6.04 11.26 22.09
CA GLU A 184 5.13 10.38 22.86
C GLU A 184 4.32 9.47 21.91
N ASN A 185 3.90 10.00 20.77
CA ASN A 185 3.24 9.21 19.72
C ASN A 185 4.19 8.14 19.14
N LEU A 186 5.48 8.47 18.98
CA LEU A 186 6.49 7.52 18.51
C LEU A 186 6.72 6.41 19.52
N GLU A 187 6.80 6.74 20.81
CA GLU A 187 6.91 5.77 21.91
C GLU A 187 5.71 4.82 21.94
N ALA A 188 4.49 5.36 21.83
CA ALA A 188 3.27 4.56 21.75
C ALA A 188 3.29 3.61 20.53
N GLN A 189 3.72 4.09 19.35
CA GLN A 189 3.85 3.26 18.15
C GLN A 189 4.89 2.15 18.30
N ILE A 190 6.03 2.44 18.93
CA ILE A 190 7.08 1.44 19.20
C ILE A 190 6.55 0.39 20.18
N ARG A 191 5.86 0.82 21.25
CA ARG A 191 5.24 -0.07 22.23
C ARG A 191 4.21 -0.99 21.56
N GLU A 192 3.35 -0.44 20.72
CA GLU A 192 2.34 -1.19 19.98
C GLU A 192 2.98 -2.23 19.06
N ARG A 193 4.00 -1.85 18.29
CA ARG A 193 4.76 -2.78 17.42
C ARG A 193 5.36 -3.94 18.22
N LYS A 194 5.97 -3.66 19.37
CA LYS A 194 6.53 -4.69 20.26
C LYS A 194 5.46 -5.60 20.84
N ALA A 195 4.29 -5.07 21.19
CA ALA A 195 3.16 -5.87 21.66
C ALA A 195 2.68 -6.84 20.57
N VAL A 196 2.59 -6.38 19.32
CA VAL A 196 2.29 -7.26 18.17
C VAL A 196 3.35 -8.35 18.03
N ASP A 197 4.64 -8.00 18.05
CA ASP A 197 5.71 -8.99 17.93
C ASP A 197 5.72 -10.00 19.10
N PHE A 198 5.31 -9.59 20.31
CA PHE A 198 5.13 -10.48 21.46
C PHE A 198 3.97 -11.47 21.25
N ILE A 199 2.82 -10.98 20.75
CA ILE A 199 1.67 -11.81 20.41
C ILE A 199 2.05 -12.83 19.33
N LEU A 200 2.75 -12.39 18.29
CA LEU A 200 3.19 -13.25 17.19
C LEU A 200 4.16 -14.34 17.68
N LYS A 201 5.04 -14.05 18.64
CA LYS A 201 5.93 -15.08 19.22
C LYS A 201 5.19 -16.12 20.04
N SER A 202 4.06 -15.74 20.64
CA SER A 202 3.25 -16.63 21.49
C SER A 202 2.10 -17.30 20.73
N ALA A 203 1.88 -16.92 19.47
CA ALA A 203 0.81 -17.43 18.64
C ALA A 203 1.09 -18.88 18.20
N VAL A 204 0.03 -19.68 18.10
CA VAL A 204 0.07 -21.01 17.50
C VAL A 204 -0.17 -20.86 16.00
N TYR A 205 0.77 -21.36 15.20
CA TYR A 205 0.72 -21.33 13.74
C TYR A 205 0.24 -22.68 13.21
N GLU A 206 -0.64 -22.61 12.22
CA GLU A 206 -1.05 -23.76 11.42
C GLU A 206 -0.53 -23.55 10.00
N ASP A 207 0.34 -24.44 9.55
CA ASP A 207 0.95 -24.35 8.22
C ASP A 207 -0.07 -24.80 7.17
N VAL A 208 -0.56 -23.84 6.39
CA VAL A 208 -1.42 -24.12 5.25
C VAL A 208 -0.52 -24.25 4.01
N PRO A 209 -0.69 -25.30 3.19
CA PRO A 209 0.05 -25.41 1.94
C PRO A 209 -0.22 -24.18 1.07
N MET A 210 0.84 -23.62 0.51
CA MET A 210 0.71 -22.53 -0.46
C MET A 210 -0.19 -23.02 -1.60
N PRO A 211 -1.26 -22.28 -1.95
CA PRO A 211 -2.05 -22.62 -3.12
C PRO A 211 -1.10 -22.72 -4.32
N ALA A 212 -1.23 -23.79 -5.10
CA ALA A 212 -0.41 -23.97 -6.29
C ALA A 212 -0.46 -22.68 -7.11
N ALA A 213 0.69 -22.23 -7.61
CA ALA A 213 0.73 -21.12 -8.55
C ALA A 213 -0.31 -21.44 -9.63
N GLN A 214 -1.36 -20.62 -9.72
CA GLN A 214 -2.24 -20.70 -10.85
C GLN A 214 -1.33 -20.44 -12.04
N GLU A 215 -1.22 -21.41 -12.94
CA GLU A 215 -0.70 -21.14 -14.27
C GLU A 215 -1.71 -20.16 -14.86
N ASP A 216 -1.45 -18.88 -14.67
CA ASP A 216 -2.17 -17.80 -15.32
C ASP A 216 -1.76 -17.86 -16.80
N ASP A 217 -2.30 -18.85 -17.51
CA ASP A 217 -2.32 -18.93 -18.98
C ASP A 217 -3.28 -17.87 -19.56
N VAL A 218 -3.72 -16.93 -18.73
CA VAL A 218 -4.51 -15.77 -19.06
C VAL A 218 -3.57 -14.57 -19.09
N GLU A 219 -2.95 -14.35 -20.25
CA GLU A 219 -2.39 -13.04 -20.55
C GLU A 219 -3.53 -12.02 -20.49
N SER A 220 -3.56 -11.22 -19.43
CA SER A 220 -4.39 -10.02 -19.43
C SER A 220 -3.86 -9.11 -20.54
N ILE A 221 -4.62 -8.96 -21.62
CA ILE A 221 -4.38 -7.87 -22.58
C ILE A 221 -4.36 -6.59 -21.77
N SER A 222 -3.20 -5.94 -21.66
CA SER A 222 -2.97 -4.75 -20.84
C SER A 222 -3.68 -3.48 -21.37
N LEU A 223 -4.59 -3.64 -22.33
CA LEU A 223 -5.49 -2.60 -22.79
C LEU A 223 -6.92 -3.05 -22.53
N ALA A 224 -7.62 -2.28 -21.70
CA ALA A 224 -9.06 -2.19 -21.84
C ALA A 224 -9.33 -1.79 -23.32
N ILE A 225 -10.13 -2.60 -24.03
CA ILE A 225 -10.65 -2.25 -25.36
C ILE A 225 -11.44 -0.93 -25.30
N CYS A 226 -11.80 -0.48 -24.10
CA CYS A 226 -12.29 0.85 -23.79
C CYS A 226 -11.16 1.77 -23.29
N GLY A 227 -10.34 2.23 -24.26
CA GLY A 227 -9.55 3.47 -24.31
C GLY A 227 -8.92 4.06 -23.04
N GLN A 228 -7.58 4.02 -22.95
CA GLN A 228 -6.80 5.02 -22.24
C GLN A 228 -6.29 6.08 -23.23
N GLN A 229 -6.63 7.32 -22.94
CA GLN A 229 -6.31 8.52 -23.69
C GLN A 229 -4.83 8.87 -23.48
N ALA A 230 -3.99 8.76 -24.52
CA ALA A 230 -2.66 9.34 -24.49
C ALA A 230 -2.77 10.83 -24.86
N VAL A 231 -2.69 11.67 -23.83
CA VAL A 231 -2.38 13.09 -23.97
C VAL A 231 -0.90 13.20 -24.31
N ALA A 232 -0.56 13.60 -25.54
CA ALA A 232 0.80 14.00 -25.88
C ALA A 232 0.80 15.03 -27.02
N ALA A 233 0.98 16.28 -26.60
CA ALA A 233 1.64 17.41 -27.26
C ALA A 233 1.66 17.44 -28.81
N ALA A 234 0.90 18.38 -29.37
CA ALA A 234 1.21 18.98 -30.66
C ALA A 234 2.40 19.95 -30.45
N ASP A 235 3.55 19.58 -30.98
CA ASP A 235 4.67 20.50 -31.25
C ASP A 235 4.44 21.08 -32.66
N GLU A 236 4.42 22.40 -32.76
CA GLU A 236 4.34 23.16 -34.00
C GLU A 236 5.69 23.08 -34.73
N GLY A 237 5.71 22.83 -36.05
CA GLY A 237 6.96 22.90 -36.79
C GLY A 237 6.96 22.36 -38.23
N ASP A 238 6.29 23.09 -39.11
CA ASP A 238 6.70 23.45 -40.49
C ASP A 238 6.73 22.41 -41.64
N ALA A 239 6.60 22.97 -42.86
CA ALA A 239 6.58 22.39 -44.23
C ALA A 239 5.17 21.97 -44.73
N ASP A 240 4.58 22.49 -45.82
CA ASP A 240 5.05 23.31 -46.96
C ASP A 240 3.82 23.88 -47.70
N GLU A 241 4.00 24.96 -48.49
CA GLU A 241 3.39 25.29 -49.81
C GLU A 241 3.69 26.80 -50.07
N GLU A 242 4.44 27.28 -51.08
CA GLU A 242 4.73 26.85 -52.48
C GLU A 242 6.20 27.09 -52.88
#